data_AF-A0A1S2NC24-F1
#
_entry.id   AF-A0A1S2NC24-F1
#
_cell.length_a   1.000
_cell.length_b   1.000
_cell.length_c   1.000
_cell.angle_alpha   90.00
_cell.angle_beta   90.00
_cell.angle_gamma   90.00
#
_symmetry.space_group_name_H-M   'P 1'
#
loop_
_entity.id
_entity.type
_entity.pdbx_description
1 polymer ?
#
loop_
_entity_poly.entity_id
_entity_poly.type
_entity_poly.pdbx_seq_one_letter_code
_entity_poly.pdbx_strand_id
1 'polypeptide(L)'
;MYDTNATAISNQLKATSAQFFSDETIASILDLLPASGTVVADNVTAANNATITAAAGVDVVFIETSPTQQTTLTVTGDVPAIFFQGNGGVDATIGTAPAPAATGNSSAATVAGEEIARVVVGTAGADTITIADGVNTQVVAGDEDTVVAGSGRTLVVAAEGSSTVVGNDKTVVQAVGAEEDFVITTEGGKATIVNAATGVSVTMSDVDFVQLDGDDVLIFAANEKQAAVANLYHALLGRNADAGGLEFWYDHADGTTTLHTIASGFLESAEYTAKDQDNAEFVDALYAGLFGRPADAAGADYWLDRLEDGASRADVATAFAEASVDGAEVEIVGTVTIIDPTV
;
A
#
# COMPACT_ATOMS: atom_id res chain seq x y z
N MET A 1 21.26 23.83 -12.00
CA MET A 1 21.90 22.50 -11.97
C MET A 1 23.31 22.61 -11.42
N TYR A 2 23.70 21.68 -10.57
CA TYR A 2 25.04 21.54 -10.01
C TYR A 2 25.33 20.07 -9.68
N ASP A 3 26.62 19.75 -9.67
CA ASP A 3 27.14 18.42 -9.34
C ASP A 3 27.28 18.29 -7.81
N THR A 4 26.81 17.17 -7.26
CA THR A 4 26.88 16.83 -5.83
C THR A 4 27.09 15.33 -5.63
N ASN A 5 26.93 14.84 -4.40
CA ASN A 5 27.02 13.42 -4.06
C ASN A 5 25.93 13.00 -3.05
N ALA A 6 25.68 11.69 -2.96
CA ALA A 6 24.69 11.07 -2.08
C ALA A 6 24.81 11.53 -0.61
N THR A 7 26.03 11.62 -0.07
CA THR A 7 26.25 12.06 1.33
C THR A 7 25.82 13.51 1.54
N ALA A 8 26.10 14.39 0.58
CA ALA A 8 25.70 15.80 0.66
C ALA A 8 24.18 15.95 0.57
N ILE A 9 23.53 15.20 -0.33
CA ILE A 9 22.06 15.16 -0.43
C ILE A 9 21.45 14.67 0.87
N SER A 10 21.90 13.52 1.40
CA SER A 10 21.41 12.98 2.67
C SER A 10 21.52 13.98 3.82
N ASN A 11 22.68 14.65 3.97
CA ASN A 11 22.88 15.67 4.99
C ASN A 11 21.96 16.88 4.80
N GLN A 12 21.72 17.31 3.56
CA GLN A 12 20.81 18.41 3.27
C GLN A 12 19.37 18.05 3.65
N LEU A 13 18.89 16.86 3.26
CA LEU A 13 17.55 16.38 3.59
C LEU A 13 17.34 16.29 5.10
N LYS A 14 18.28 15.67 5.83
CA LYS A 14 18.24 15.60 7.31
C LYS A 14 18.25 16.97 7.98
N ALA A 15 18.95 17.95 7.39
CA ALA A 15 19.00 19.31 7.91
C ALA A 15 17.69 20.08 7.67
N THR A 16 16.95 19.77 6.60
CA THR A 16 15.64 20.36 6.32
C THR A 16 14.59 19.87 7.31
N SER A 17 14.48 18.55 7.49
CA SER A 17 13.63 17.97 8.52
C SER A 17 14.05 16.53 8.81
N ALA A 18 14.63 16.29 9.97
CA ALA A 18 14.92 14.93 10.42
C ALA A 18 13.63 14.11 10.70
N GLN A 19 12.47 14.79 10.78
CA GLN A 19 11.15 14.17 10.90
C GLN A 19 10.65 13.60 9.56
N PHE A 20 10.61 14.42 8.50
CA PHE A 20 10.13 14.00 7.18
C PHE A 20 11.14 13.11 6.43
N PHE A 21 12.43 13.26 6.73
CA PHE A 21 13.51 12.51 6.10
C PHE A 21 14.09 11.49 7.09
N SER A 22 13.28 10.48 7.39
CA SER A 22 13.71 9.31 8.16
C SER A 22 14.88 8.59 7.47
N ASP A 23 15.60 7.73 8.21
CA ASP A 23 16.69 6.94 7.62
C ASP A 23 16.20 6.02 6.48
N GLU A 24 14.96 5.51 6.58
CA GLU A 24 14.33 4.66 5.55
C GLU A 24 13.94 5.48 4.31
N THR A 25 13.31 6.63 4.50
CA THR A 25 12.98 7.57 3.40
C THR A 25 14.24 7.99 2.64
N ILE A 26 15.32 8.28 3.38
CA ILE A 26 16.61 8.62 2.78
C ILE A 26 17.20 7.43 2.04
N ALA A 27 17.15 6.22 2.60
CA ALA A 27 17.65 5.03 1.91
C ALA A 27 16.93 4.83 0.56
N SER A 28 15.60 4.91 0.54
CA SER A 28 14.81 4.83 -0.70
C SER A 28 15.24 5.89 -1.73
N ILE A 29 15.43 7.15 -1.30
CA ILE A 29 15.94 8.21 -2.19
C ILE A 29 17.33 7.85 -2.73
N LEU A 30 18.24 7.37 -1.88
CA LEU A 30 19.61 7.06 -2.27
C LEU A 30 19.70 5.86 -3.24
N ASP A 31 18.80 4.89 -3.14
CA ASP A 31 18.72 3.76 -4.07
C ASP A 31 18.36 4.21 -5.48
N LEU A 32 17.61 5.32 -5.63
CA LEU A 32 17.32 5.93 -6.93
C LEU A 32 18.48 6.72 -7.53
N LEU A 33 19.49 7.06 -6.73
CA LEU A 33 20.60 7.90 -7.15
C LEU A 33 21.80 7.04 -7.58
N PRO A 34 22.71 7.59 -8.41
CA PRO A 34 23.95 6.90 -8.76
C PRO A 34 24.74 6.46 -7.50
N ALA A 35 24.82 5.14 -7.27
CA ALA A 35 25.52 4.54 -6.11
C ALA A 35 27.00 4.94 -6.01
N SER A 36 27.61 5.31 -7.14
CA SER A 36 28.94 5.91 -7.20
C SER A 36 28.99 6.94 -8.32
N GLY A 37 29.53 8.12 -8.05
CA GLY A 37 29.69 9.17 -9.06
C GLY A 37 29.05 10.49 -8.64
N THR A 38 28.75 11.30 -9.63
CA THR A 38 28.14 12.62 -9.47
C THR A 38 26.62 12.48 -9.48
N VAL A 39 25.96 13.10 -8.51
CA VAL A 39 24.52 13.35 -8.53
C VAL A 39 24.30 14.73 -9.15
N VAL A 40 23.40 14.85 -10.11
CA VAL A 40 23.03 16.12 -10.74
C VAL A 40 21.78 16.66 -10.08
N ALA A 41 21.92 17.74 -9.31
CA ALA A 41 20.81 18.40 -8.64
C ALA A 41 20.43 19.71 -9.35
N ASP A 42 19.14 20.03 -9.39
CA ASP A 42 18.64 21.32 -9.86
C ASP A 42 17.82 22.05 -8.80
N ASN A 43 18.03 23.36 -8.67
CA ASN A 43 17.25 24.21 -7.78
C ASN A 43 16.42 25.16 -8.64
N VAL A 44 15.11 25.14 -8.45
CA VAL A 44 14.15 25.89 -9.25
C VAL A 44 13.21 26.65 -8.33
N THR A 45 13.05 27.95 -8.53
CA THR A 45 11.98 28.72 -7.87
C THR A 45 10.73 28.65 -8.76
N ALA A 46 9.64 28.09 -8.23
CA ALA A 46 8.39 27.96 -8.95
C ALA A 46 7.49 29.20 -8.76
N ALA A 47 7.00 29.74 -9.87
CA ALA A 47 5.87 30.67 -9.85
C ALA A 47 4.55 29.89 -9.82
N ASN A 48 3.47 30.52 -9.33
CA ASN A 48 2.15 29.90 -9.37
C ASN A 48 1.70 29.63 -10.82
N ASN A 49 1.14 28.45 -11.06
CA ASN A 49 0.80 27.84 -12.35
C ASN A 49 2.00 27.60 -13.29
N ALA A 50 3.20 27.41 -12.75
CA ALA A 50 4.37 27.09 -13.56
C ALA A 50 4.38 25.63 -14.02
N THR A 51 4.97 25.38 -15.20
CA THR A 51 5.42 24.05 -15.61
C THR A 51 6.93 23.98 -15.45
N ILE A 52 7.39 23.09 -14.58
CA ILE A 52 8.79 22.77 -14.40
C ILE A 52 9.11 21.57 -15.28
N THR A 53 10.05 21.72 -16.20
CA THR A 53 10.54 20.60 -17.03
C THR A 53 11.98 20.34 -16.64
N ALA A 54 12.21 19.24 -15.95
CA ALA A 54 13.57 18.83 -15.60
C ALA A 54 14.33 18.43 -16.87
N ALA A 55 15.59 18.85 -16.96
CA ALA A 55 16.43 18.41 -18.06
C ALA A 55 16.80 16.94 -17.91
N ALA A 56 17.06 16.28 -19.05
CA ALA A 56 17.52 14.90 -19.05
C ALA A 56 18.83 14.74 -18.25
N GLY A 57 18.88 13.73 -17.38
CA GLY A 57 20.03 13.44 -16.53
C GLY A 57 20.10 14.25 -15.24
N VAL A 58 19.02 14.94 -14.85
CA VAL A 58 18.86 15.47 -13.50
C VAL A 58 18.33 14.37 -12.59
N ASP A 59 19.05 14.10 -11.51
CA ASP A 59 18.69 13.06 -10.54
C ASP A 59 17.77 13.61 -9.44
N VAL A 60 17.98 14.88 -9.07
CA VAL A 60 17.27 15.54 -7.98
C VAL A 60 16.80 16.93 -8.38
N VAL A 61 15.53 17.27 -8.13
CA VAL A 61 15.01 18.63 -8.28
C VAL A 61 14.49 19.15 -6.94
N PHE A 62 15.01 20.29 -6.54
CA PHE A 62 14.57 21.09 -5.40
C PHE A 62 13.73 22.26 -5.91
N ILE A 63 12.44 22.29 -5.55
CA ILE A 63 11.48 23.29 -6.02
C ILE A 63 11.11 24.21 -4.86
N GLU A 64 11.60 25.45 -4.89
CA GLU A 64 11.18 26.49 -3.95
C GLU A 64 9.79 27.02 -4.32
N THR A 65 8.87 26.91 -3.37
CA THR A 65 7.48 27.38 -3.46
C THR A 65 7.27 28.59 -2.55
N SER A 66 6.08 29.18 -2.60
CA SER A 66 5.77 30.34 -1.76
C SER A 66 5.81 30.00 -0.26
N PRO A 67 6.37 30.89 0.59
CA PRO A 67 6.40 30.68 2.05
C PRO A 67 5.05 30.94 2.73
N THR A 68 4.05 31.46 2.02
CA THR A 68 2.80 31.95 2.65
C THR A 68 1.50 31.58 1.90
N GLN A 69 1.60 31.07 0.68
CA GLN A 69 0.45 30.74 -0.15
C GLN A 69 0.71 29.45 -0.90
N GLN A 70 -0.34 28.67 -1.15
CA GLN A 70 -0.22 27.44 -1.92
C GLN A 70 0.25 27.76 -3.34
N THR A 71 1.20 26.97 -3.84
CA THR A 71 1.75 27.12 -5.19
C THR A 71 1.25 25.98 -6.08
N THR A 72 0.43 26.29 -7.08
CA THR A 72 0.00 25.30 -8.08
C THR A 72 1.08 25.16 -9.15
N LEU A 73 1.45 23.94 -9.53
CA LEU A 73 2.46 23.70 -10.57
C LEU A 73 2.34 22.31 -11.21
N THR A 74 3.04 22.12 -12.32
CA THR A 74 3.24 20.81 -12.95
C THR A 74 4.73 20.51 -13.07
N VAL A 75 5.16 19.32 -12.66
CA VAL A 75 6.54 18.84 -12.88
C VAL A 75 6.52 17.79 -13.97
N THR A 76 7.35 17.98 -14.98
CA THR A 76 7.47 17.09 -16.15
C THR A 76 8.93 16.69 -16.37
N GLY A 77 9.12 15.58 -17.08
CA GLY A 77 10.44 14.96 -17.24
C GLY A 77 10.62 13.78 -16.31
N ASP A 78 11.62 12.96 -16.61
CA ASP A 78 11.95 11.77 -15.83
C ASP A 78 12.95 12.17 -14.75
N VAL A 79 12.45 12.41 -13.54
CA VAL A 79 13.25 12.82 -12.38
C VAL A 79 13.04 11.80 -11.27
N PRO A 80 14.12 11.18 -10.78
CA PRO A 80 14.04 10.23 -9.67
C PRO A 80 13.61 10.87 -8.34
N ALA A 81 14.07 12.06 -7.99
CA ALA A 81 13.71 12.69 -6.71
C ALA A 81 13.24 14.15 -6.85
N ILE A 82 12.05 14.44 -6.34
CA ILE A 82 11.41 15.77 -6.39
C ILE A 82 11.11 16.23 -4.95
N PHE A 83 11.63 17.39 -4.57
CA PHE A 83 11.45 17.96 -3.23
C PHE A 83 10.83 19.35 -3.33
N PHE A 84 9.65 19.53 -2.76
CA PHE A 84 9.07 20.85 -2.59
C PHE A 84 9.58 21.49 -1.30
N GLN A 85 9.88 22.79 -1.37
CA GLN A 85 10.38 23.56 -0.24
C GLN A 85 9.50 24.80 -0.03
N GLY A 86 9.16 25.08 1.20
CA GLY A 86 8.31 26.22 1.57
C GLY A 86 7.37 25.86 2.72
N ASN A 87 6.54 26.82 3.10
CA ASN A 87 5.55 26.69 4.17
C ASN A 87 4.12 26.99 3.68
N GLY A 88 3.97 27.39 2.41
CA GLY A 88 2.67 27.78 1.86
C GLY A 88 1.83 26.62 1.34
N GLY A 89 2.38 25.40 1.24
CA GLY A 89 1.76 24.29 0.54
C GLY A 89 2.06 24.28 -0.97
N VAL A 90 1.86 23.12 -1.59
CA VAL A 90 1.92 22.95 -3.05
C VAL A 90 0.67 22.25 -3.55
N ASP A 91 0.22 22.61 -4.75
CA ASP A 91 -0.74 21.80 -5.53
C ASP A 91 -0.01 21.34 -6.80
N ALA A 92 0.64 20.19 -6.70
CA ALA A 92 1.58 19.68 -7.69
C ALA A 92 0.97 18.52 -8.49
N THR A 93 1.02 18.65 -9.82
CA THR A 93 0.84 17.51 -10.72
C THR A 93 2.19 17.00 -11.19
N ILE A 94 2.49 15.71 -10.99
CA ILE A 94 3.75 15.08 -11.34
C ILE A 94 3.57 14.19 -12.58
N GLY A 95 4.42 14.38 -13.58
CA GLY A 95 4.39 13.65 -14.83
C GLY A 95 3.32 14.17 -15.79
N THR A 96 3.10 13.39 -16.85
CA THR A 96 2.05 13.64 -17.84
C THR A 96 1.20 12.40 -18.01
N ALA A 97 -0.12 12.56 -18.02
CA ALA A 97 -1.04 11.48 -18.29
C ALA A 97 -0.62 10.70 -19.56
N PRO A 98 -0.48 9.37 -19.49
CA PRO A 98 -0.30 8.56 -20.69
C PRO A 98 -1.44 8.87 -21.66
N ALA A 99 -1.15 8.92 -22.96
CA ALA A 99 -2.23 8.96 -23.94
C ALA A 99 -3.15 7.76 -23.69
N PRO A 100 -4.49 7.90 -23.72
CA PRO A 100 -5.39 6.79 -23.46
C PRO A 100 -5.08 5.63 -24.41
N ALA A 101 -4.43 4.58 -23.91
CA ALA A 101 -4.19 3.39 -24.68
C ALA A 101 -5.53 2.65 -24.83
N ALA A 102 -5.84 2.21 -26.05
CA ALA A 102 -7.05 1.45 -26.32
C ALA A 102 -7.08 0.17 -25.46
N THR A 103 -8.25 -0.05 -24.85
CA THR A 103 -8.72 -1.23 -24.10
C THR A 103 -7.96 -2.54 -24.36
N GLY A 104 -7.45 -3.13 -23.28
CA GLY A 104 -6.97 -4.50 -23.20
C GLY A 104 -6.40 -4.76 -21.82
N ASN A 105 -7.22 -5.32 -20.93
CA ASN A 105 -6.79 -5.86 -19.64
C ASN A 105 -5.67 -6.89 -19.87
N SER A 106 -4.45 -6.53 -19.50
CA SER A 106 -3.36 -7.48 -19.30
C SER A 106 -2.82 -7.26 -17.91
N SER A 107 -3.35 -8.01 -16.94
CA SER A 107 -2.69 -8.27 -15.68
C SER A 107 -1.44 -9.11 -15.99
N ALA A 108 -0.33 -8.44 -16.26
CA ALA A 108 0.97 -9.10 -16.31
C ALA A 108 1.46 -9.26 -14.88
N ALA A 109 1.36 -10.49 -14.37
CA ALA A 109 2.02 -10.90 -13.14
C ALA A 109 3.56 -10.88 -13.32
N THR A 110 4.24 -10.22 -12.39
CA THR A 110 5.63 -10.47 -11.95
C THR A 110 5.71 -10.02 -10.48
N VAL A 111 5.58 -10.92 -9.50
CA VAL A 111 6.67 -11.61 -8.77
C VAL A 111 7.83 -10.68 -8.37
N ALA A 112 7.99 -10.45 -7.06
CA ALA A 112 9.16 -9.87 -6.35
C ALA A 112 10.07 -8.91 -7.15
N GLY A 113 9.88 -7.59 -6.98
CA GLY A 113 10.84 -6.57 -7.44
C GLY A 113 10.29 -5.39 -8.27
N GLU A 114 9.21 -4.74 -7.86
CA GLU A 114 8.88 -3.43 -8.44
C GLU A 114 9.48 -2.30 -7.60
N GLU A 115 10.75 -2.00 -7.88
CA GLU A 115 11.50 -0.89 -7.30
C GLU A 115 10.70 0.42 -7.47
N ILE A 116 10.62 1.22 -6.41
CA ILE A 116 10.20 2.61 -6.52
C ILE A 116 11.13 3.25 -7.55
N ALA A 117 10.58 4.01 -8.50
CA ALA A 117 11.36 4.68 -9.55
C ALA A 117 11.41 6.20 -9.32
N ARG A 118 10.58 6.71 -8.41
CA ARG A 118 10.48 8.12 -8.09
C ARG A 118 10.12 8.34 -6.62
N VAL A 119 10.75 9.32 -5.98
CA VAL A 119 10.34 9.87 -4.68
C VAL A 119 9.86 11.30 -4.85
N VAL A 120 8.70 11.61 -4.29
CA VAL A 120 8.14 12.97 -4.22
C VAL A 120 7.90 13.32 -2.76
N VAL A 121 8.38 14.50 -2.34
CA VAL A 121 8.20 15.00 -0.97
C VAL A 121 7.56 16.37 -1.01
N GLY A 122 6.48 16.51 -0.25
CA GLY A 122 5.74 17.76 -0.04
C GLY A 122 6.54 18.85 0.67
N THR A 123 5.89 19.99 0.85
CA THR A 123 6.32 21.08 1.72
C THR A 123 5.99 20.80 3.19
N ALA A 124 6.15 21.80 4.06
CA ALA A 124 5.72 21.71 5.46
C ALA A 124 4.28 22.22 5.70
N GLY A 125 3.60 22.70 4.66
CA GLY A 125 2.19 23.09 4.72
C GLY A 125 1.33 22.11 3.92
N ALA A 126 0.01 22.27 3.99
CA ALA A 126 -0.93 21.40 3.29
C ALA A 126 -0.66 21.31 1.78
N ASP A 127 -0.36 20.10 1.32
CA ASP A 127 -0.02 19.80 -0.05
C ASP A 127 -1.07 18.95 -0.76
N THR A 128 -1.27 19.19 -2.05
CA THR A 128 -1.94 18.26 -2.96
C THR A 128 -0.91 17.73 -3.94
N ILE A 129 -0.62 16.43 -3.90
CA ILE A 129 0.33 15.77 -4.80
C ILE A 129 -0.45 14.79 -5.67
N THR A 130 -0.58 15.12 -6.96
CA THR A 130 -1.23 14.27 -7.96
C THR A 130 -0.19 13.61 -8.85
N ILE A 131 -0.11 12.29 -8.84
CA ILE A 131 0.71 11.52 -9.79
C ILE A 131 -0.11 11.29 -11.04
N ALA A 132 0.26 11.93 -12.14
CA ALA A 132 -0.49 11.86 -13.39
C ALA A 132 -0.02 10.73 -14.32
N ASP A 133 1.17 10.17 -14.10
CA ASP A 133 1.75 9.13 -14.94
C ASP A 133 1.69 7.72 -14.31
N GLY A 134 2.27 6.74 -15.00
CA GLY A 134 2.33 5.35 -14.56
C GLY A 134 3.63 4.98 -13.85
N VAL A 135 4.43 5.94 -13.41
CA VAL A 135 5.73 5.66 -12.78
C VAL A 135 5.52 5.27 -11.33
N ASN A 136 6.17 4.18 -10.91
CA ASN A 136 6.13 3.70 -9.53
C ASN A 136 6.72 4.77 -8.60
N THR A 137 5.88 5.37 -7.76
CA THR A 137 6.22 6.58 -7.02
C THR A 137 6.01 6.38 -5.51
N GLN A 138 7.02 6.73 -4.71
CA GLN A 138 6.86 6.95 -3.29
C GLN A 138 6.54 8.42 -3.04
N VAL A 139 5.46 8.69 -2.30
CA VAL A 139 5.08 10.03 -1.87
C VAL A 139 5.22 10.10 -0.36
N VAL A 140 5.97 11.07 0.14
CA VAL A 140 6.08 11.36 1.58
C VAL A 140 5.11 12.48 1.90
N ALA A 141 4.04 12.14 2.60
CA ALA A 141 2.99 13.05 3.02
C ALA A 141 3.23 13.52 4.46
N GLY A 142 3.04 14.82 4.68
CA GLY A 142 2.97 15.46 5.97
C GLY A 142 1.54 15.73 6.42
N ASP A 143 1.37 16.83 7.17
CA ASP A 143 0.10 17.17 7.81
C ASP A 143 -0.82 17.94 6.85
N GLU A 144 -2.11 17.60 6.87
CA GLU A 144 -3.15 18.14 5.99
C GLU A 144 -2.91 17.90 4.50
N ASP A 145 -2.14 16.87 4.15
CA ASP A 145 -1.80 16.55 2.77
C ASP A 145 -2.88 15.70 2.07
N THR A 146 -2.92 15.81 0.75
CA THR A 146 -3.73 14.99 -0.15
C THR A 146 -2.85 14.38 -1.22
N VAL A 147 -2.80 13.06 -1.27
CA VAL A 147 -2.11 12.31 -2.32
C VAL A 147 -3.11 11.67 -3.26
N VAL A 148 -2.94 11.87 -4.57
CA VAL A 148 -3.73 11.22 -5.63
C VAL A 148 -2.80 10.33 -6.45
N ALA A 149 -2.99 9.02 -6.34
CA ALA A 149 -2.17 8.02 -7.02
C ALA A 149 -2.41 8.01 -8.54
N GLY A 150 -1.36 7.63 -9.28
CA GLY A 150 -1.39 7.50 -10.73
C GLY A 150 -1.90 6.14 -11.18
N SER A 151 -1.45 5.64 -12.33
CA SER A 151 -1.74 4.26 -12.76
C SER A 151 -0.66 3.25 -12.38
N GLY A 152 0.48 3.73 -11.89
CA GLY A 152 1.57 2.92 -11.36
C GLY A 152 1.38 2.60 -9.89
N ARG A 153 2.30 1.80 -9.33
CA ARG A 153 2.36 1.57 -7.89
C ARG A 153 2.64 2.89 -7.17
N THR A 154 1.89 3.15 -6.10
CA THR A 154 2.12 4.33 -5.26
C THR A 154 2.33 3.89 -3.82
N LEU A 155 3.50 4.20 -3.25
CA LEU A 155 3.74 4.04 -1.81
C LEU A 155 3.54 5.40 -1.15
N VAL A 156 2.52 5.56 -0.33
CA VAL A 156 2.30 6.79 0.43
C VAL A 156 2.82 6.60 1.84
N VAL A 157 3.93 7.24 2.17
CA VAL A 157 4.42 7.31 3.55
C VAL A 157 3.66 8.44 4.24
N ALA A 158 2.66 8.08 5.06
CA ALA A 158 1.99 9.01 5.95
C ALA A 158 2.91 9.25 7.15
N ALA A 159 4.03 9.92 6.87
CA ALA A 159 5.14 10.06 7.80
C ALA A 159 4.68 10.76 9.07
N GLU A 160 3.89 11.84 8.91
CA GLU A 160 3.42 12.67 10.00
C GLU A 160 2.11 13.38 9.64
N GLY A 161 1.22 13.55 10.61
CA GLY A 161 0.04 14.39 10.45
C GLY A 161 -1.10 13.76 9.67
N SER A 162 -2.26 14.39 9.77
CA SER A 162 -3.49 13.85 9.23
C SER A 162 -3.56 14.08 7.73
N SER A 163 -3.70 13.01 6.95
CA SER A 163 -3.58 13.03 5.49
C SER A 163 -4.76 12.36 4.80
N THR A 164 -4.97 12.70 3.53
CA THR A 164 -5.94 12.05 2.64
C THR A 164 -5.23 11.35 1.48
N VAL A 165 -5.60 10.11 1.19
CA VAL A 165 -5.07 9.32 0.08
C VAL A 165 -6.20 8.89 -0.85
N VAL A 166 -6.10 9.25 -2.12
CA VAL A 166 -6.95 8.74 -3.19
C VAL A 166 -6.08 7.82 -4.03
N GLY A 167 -6.19 6.53 -3.78
CA GLY A 167 -5.31 5.51 -4.33
C GLY A 167 -5.81 4.90 -5.65
N ASN A 168 -5.26 3.72 -5.92
CA ASN A 168 -5.67 2.74 -6.90
C ASN A 168 -5.43 1.32 -6.33
N ASP A 169 -5.71 0.29 -7.13
CA ASP A 169 -5.42 -1.13 -6.86
C ASP A 169 -3.96 -1.47 -6.54
N LYS A 170 -3.03 -0.51 -6.65
CA LYS A 170 -1.58 -0.66 -6.41
C LYS A 170 -1.05 0.38 -5.42
N THR A 171 -1.93 1.00 -4.63
CA THR A 171 -1.56 2.00 -3.66
C THR A 171 -1.42 1.39 -2.28
N VAL A 172 -0.23 1.51 -1.70
CA VAL A 172 0.08 1.09 -0.33
C VAL A 172 0.28 2.34 0.50
N VAL A 173 -0.33 2.39 1.68
CA VAL A 173 -0.09 3.44 2.66
C VAL A 173 0.82 2.89 3.75
N GLN A 174 1.86 3.61 4.15
CA GLN A 174 2.67 3.26 5.33
C GLN A 174 2.29 4.20 6.47
N ALA A 175 1.89 3.63 7.60
CA ALA A 175 1.54 4.34 8.82
C ALA A 175 2.36 3.83 10.01
N VAL A 176 2.65 4.72 10.97
CA VAL A 176 3.48 4.41 12.14
C VAL A 176 2.59 4.04 13.33
N GLY A 177 2.93 2.94 14.00
CA GLY A 177 2.20 2.37 15.13
C GLY A 177 1.89 0.87 14.96
N ALA A 178 1.56 0.22 16.08
CA ALA A 178 1.08 -1.16 16.06
C ALA A 178 -0.40 -1.23 15.71
N GLU A 179 -0.90 -2.37 15.24
CA GLU A 179 -2.31 -2.58 14.88
C GLU A 179 -3.28 -2.13 15.99
N GLU A 180 -2.97 -2.46 17.25
CA GLU A 180 -3.78 -2.11 18.42
C GLU A 180 -3.88 -0.61 18.72
N ASP A 181 -2.98 0.21 18.15
CA ASP A 181 -3.03 1.67 18.30
C ASP A 181 -4.08 2.31 17.39
N PHE A 182 -4.57 1.60 16.36
CA PHE A 182 -5.43 2.18 15.34
C PHE A 182 -6.92 1.92 15.59
N VAL A 183 -7.70 3.00 15.48
CA VAL A 183 -9.15 2.95 15.35
C VAL A 183 -9.50 3.15 13.88
N ILE A 184 -10.24 2.20 13.31
CA ILE A 184 -10.64 2.23 11.91
C ILE A 184 -12.13 2.59 11.81
N THR A 185 -12.46 3.53 10.93
CA THR A 185 -13.84 3.90 10.59
C THR A 185 -14.01 3.89 9.08
N THR A 186 -15.21 3.55 8.60
CA THR A 186 -15.56 3.60 7.18
C THR A 186 -16.78 4.48 6.95
N GLU A 187 -16.71 5.39 5.97
CA GLU A 187 -17.81 6.29 5.62
C GLU A 187 -17.66 6.73 4.15
N GLY A 188 -18.74 6.63 3.35
CA GLY A 188 -18.77 7.17 1.99
C GLY A 188 -17.77 6.51 1.03
N GLY A 189 -17.56 5.19 1.15
CA GLY A 189 -16.56 4.46 0.35
C GLY A 189 -15.10 4.78 0.70
N LYS A 190 -14.85 5.38 1.87
CA LYS A 190 -13.51 5.66 2.40
C LYS A 190 -13.29 4.93 3.71
N ALA A 191 -12.04 4.51 3.95
CA ALA A 191 -11.58 4.15 5.29
C ALA A 191 -10.85 5.34 5.92
N THR A 192 -10.94 5.48 7.23
CA THR A 192 -10.10 6.38 8.01
C THR A 192 -9.50 5.58 9.15
N ILE A 193 -8.18 5.52 9.18
CA ILE A 193 -7.43 4.99 10.33
C ILE A 193 -7.01 6.16 11.21
N VAL A 194 -7.15 6.02 12.52
CA VAL A 194 -6.72 7.02 13.50
C VAL A 194 -5.84 6.35 14.52
N ASN A 195 -4.58 6.75 14.62
CA ASN A 195 -3.72 6.31 15.71
C ASN A 195 -4.19 6.98 17.01
N ALA A 196 -4.71 6.20 17.95
CA ALA A 196 -5.30 6.69 19.19
C ALA A 196 -4.28 7.33 20.14
N ALA A 197 -3.00 6.96 20.02
CA ALA A 197 -1.91 7.51 20.83
C ALA A 197 -1.46 8.88 20.33
N THR A 198 -1.40 9.08 19.00
CA THR A 198 -0.88 10.32 18.40
C THR A 198 -1.98 11.28 17.92
N GLY A 199 -3.18 10.76 17.65
CA GLY A 199 -4.28 11.49 17.01
C GLY A 199 -4.13 11.66 15.50
N VAL A 200 -3.04 11.16 14.91
CA VAL A 200 -2.81 11.20 13.46
C VAL A 200 -3.84 10.32 12.75
N SER A 201 -4.45 10.86 11.70
CA SER A 201 -5.49 10.16 10.94
C SER A 201 -5.18 10.12 9.45
N VAL A 202 -5.30 8.96 8.82
CA VAL A 202 -5.22 8.84 7.35
C VAL A 202 -6.58 8.41 6.81
N THR A 203 -7.19 9.28 6.01
CA THR A 203 -8.42 8.95 5.25
C THR A 203 -8.03 8.48 3.87
N MET A 204 -8.52 7.31 3.44
CA MET A 204 -8.11 6.65 2.21
C MET A 204 -9.29 6.09 1.42
N SER A 205 -9.18 6.11 0.09
CA SER A 205 -10.05 5.38 -0.83
C SER A 205 -9.19 4.64 -1.85
N ASP A 206 -9.68 3.48 -2.32
CA ASP A 206 -9.02 2.67 -3.35
C ASP A 206 -7.55 2.40 -3.00
N VAL A 207 -7.27 1.87 -1.81
CA VAL A 207 -5.92 1.44 -1.41
C VAL A 207 -5.89 -0.07 -1.24
N ASP A 208 -4.75 -0.67 -1.54
CA ASP A 208 -4.53 -2.12 -1.46
C ASP A 208 -4.45 -2.55 0.02
N PHE A 209 -3.51 -1.97 0.77
CA PHE A 209 -3.39 -2.14 2.23
C PHE A 209 -2.64 -0.98 2.88
N VAL A 210 -2.73 -0.91 4.21
CA VAL A 210 -1.87 -0.05 5.03
C VAL A 210 -0.79 -0.93 5.68
N GLN A 211 0.47 -0.65 5.39
CA GLN A 211 1.62 -1.18 6.10
C GLN A 211 1.78 -0.47 7.44
N LEU A 212 1.89 -1.25 8.53
CA LEU A 212 2.14 -0.76 9.88
C LEU A 212 3.60 -1.01 10.30
N ASP A 213 3.94 -0.63 11.53
CA ASP A 213 5.25 -0.96 12.10
C ASP A 213 5.44 -2.49 12.20
N GLY A 214 6.61 -2.97 11.83
CA GLY A 214 6.89 -4.41 11.77
C GLY A 214 6.35 -5.05 10.49
N ASP A 215 5.87 -6.30 10.59
CA ASP A 215 5.34 -7.07 9.46
C ASP A 215 3.80 -7.01 9.37
N ASP A 216 3.17 -6.16 10.20
CA ASP A 216 1.72 -6.04 10.32
C ASP A 216 1.13 -5.15 9.22
N VAL A 217 -0.07 -5.49 8.75
CA VAL A 217 -0.80 -4.76 7.72
C VAL A 217 -2.29 -4.68 8.05
N LEU A 218 -2.92 -3.55 7.70
CA LEU A 218 -4.37 -3.43 7.65
C LEU A 218 -4.83 -3.66 6.22
N ILE A 219 -5.64 -4.69 6.02
CA ILE A 219 -6.16 -5.03 4.69
C ILE A 219 -7.55 -4.41 4.55
N PHE A 220 -7.83 -3.83 3.39
CA PHE A 220 -9.14 -3.31 3.05
C PHE A 220 -9.76 -4.13 1.94
N ALA A 221 -11.05 -4.44 2.08
CA ALA A 221 -11.81 -5.23 1.12
C ALA A 221 -13.06 -4.47 0.71
N ALA A 222 -13.41 -4.47 -0.57
CA ALA A 222 -14.61 -3.81 -1.06
C ALA A 222 -15.90 -4.58 -0.71
N ASN A 223 -15.79 -5.86 -0.37
CA ASN A 223 -16.92 -6.73 -0.05
C ASN A 223 -16.47 -7.97 0.75
N GLU A 224 -17.44 -8.74 1.27
CA GLU A 224 -17.20 -9.97 2.03
C GLU A 224 -16.35 -11.00 1.28
N LYS A 225 -16.49 -11.09 -0.05
CA LYS A 225 -15.75 -12.08 -0.84
C LYS A 225 -14.27 -11.72 -0.94
N GLN A 226 -13.94 -10.45 -1.16
CA GLN A 226 -12.55 -9.97 -1.08
C GLN A 226 -11.99 -10.16 0.34
N ALA A 227 -12.79 -9.88 1.37
CA ALA A 227 -12.34 -10.11 2.74
C ALA A 227 -12.06 -11.59 3.03
N ALA A 228 -12.89 -12.49 2.50
CA ALA A 228 -12.68 -13.93 2.62
C ALA A 228 -11.42 -14.38 1.88
N VAL A 229 -11.10 -13.76 0.73
CA VAL A 229 -9.86 -14.02 -0.02
C VAL A 229 -8.62 -13.58 0.76
N ALA A 230 -8.63 -12.40 1.38
CA ALA A 230 -7.55 -11.96 2.25
C ALA A 230 -7.34 -12.93 3.42
N ASN A 231 -8.43 -13.37 4.03
CA ASN A 231 -8.41 -14.35 5.12
C ASN A 231 -7.86 -15.73 4.71
N LEU A 232 -7.97 -16.13 3.43
CA LEU A 232 -7.37 -17.39 2.96
C LEU A 232 -5.83 -17.38 3.01
N TYR A 233 -5.18 -16.21 2.89
CA TYR A 233 -3.73 -16.11 3.07
C TYR A 233 -3.32 -16.49 4.50
N HIS A 234 -4.02 -15.97 5.50
CA HIS A 234 -3.79 -16.33 6.88
C HIS A 234 -4.12 -17.79 7.16
N ALA A 235 -5.31 -18.25 6.74
CA ALA A 235 -5.80 -19.58 7.01
C ALA A 235 -4.94 -20.69 6.36
N LEU A 236 -4.49 -20.49 5.13
CA LEU A 236 -3.78 -21.53 4.36
C LEU A 236 -2.26 -21.31 4.33
N LEU A 237 -1.80 -20.06 4.26
CA LEU A 237 -0.38 -19.74 4.10
C LEU A 237 0.26 -19.30 5.41
N GLY A 238 -0.51 -18.83 6.39
CA GLY A 238 0.00 -18.42 7.70
C GLY A 238 0.76 -17.09 7.65
N ARG A 239 0.43 -16.24 6.68
CA ARG A 239 1.05 -14.92 6.46
C ARG A 239 0.05 -13.95 5.85
N ASN A 240 0.38 -12.67 5.90
CA ASN A 240 -0.29 -11.62 5.13
C ASN A 240 -0.11 -11.86 3.62
N ALA A 241 -1.11 -11.42 2.85
CA ALA A 241 -0.98 -11.32 1.41
C ALA A 241 0.09 -10.29 1.02
N ASP A 242 0.84 -10.55 -0.04
CA ASP A 242 1.62 -9.52 -0.70
C ASP A 242 0.72 -8.77 -1.70
N ALA A 243 1.06 -7.52 -2.01
CA ALA A 243 0.29 -6.63 -2.90
C ALA A 243 -0.15 -7.31 -4.20
N GLY A 244 0.81 -7.87 -4.94
CA GLY A 244 0.54 -8.46 -6.25
C GLY A 244 -0.27 -9.75 -6.17
N GLY A 245 -0.07 -10.54 -5.11
CA GLY A 245 -0.89 -11.71 -4.83
C GLY A 245 -2.33 -11.35 -4.48
N LEU A 246 -2.54 -10.34 -3.62
CA LEU A 246 -3.87 -9.91 -3.20
C LEU A 246 -4.66 -9.33 -4.38
N GLU A 247 -4.05 -8.44 -5.16
CA GLU A 247 -4.60 -7.88 -6.42
C GLU A 247 -5.03 -9.00 -7.36
N PHE A 248 -4.16 -9.99 -7.60
CA PHE A 248 -4.47 -11.13 -8.46
C PHE A 248 -5.73 -11.87 -8.01
N TRP A 249 -5.88 -12.16 -6.71
CA TRP A 249 -7.05 -12.88 -6.23
C TRP A 249 -8.30 -12.01 -6.13
N TYR A 250 -8.17 -10.71 -5.86
CA TYR A 250 -9.27 -9.75 -5.90
C TYR A 250 -9.86 -9.63 -7.31
N ASP A 251 -9.02 -9.56 -8.35
CA ASP A 251 -9.48 -9.61 -9.74
C ASP A 251 -10.34 -10.85 -10.04
N HIS A 252 -9.93 -12.01 -9.52
CA HIS A 252 -10.69 -13.25 -9.66
C HIS A 252 -11.98 -13.22 -8.82
N ALA A 253 -11.93 -12.62 -7.63
CA ALA A 253 -13.06 -12.48 -6.73
C ALA A 253 -14.13 -11.54 -7.29
N ASP A 254 -13.74 -10.45 -7.95
CA ASP A 254 -14.66 -9.51 -8.59
C ASP A 254 -15.25 -10.06 -9.90
N GLY A 255 -14.55 -11.01 -10.51
CA GLY A 255 -15.05 -11.81 -11.62
C GLY A 255 -16.05 -12.90 -11.20
N THR A 256 -16.16 -13.94 -12.03
CA THR A 256 -17.10 -15.06 -11.81
C THR A 256 -16.49 -16.23 -11.03
N THR A 257 -15.23 -16.11 -10.59
CA THR A 257 -14.53 -17.18 -9.88
C THR A 257 -15.13 -17.38 -8.50
N THR A 258 -15.46 -18.61 -8.12
CA THR A 258 -16.01 -18.89 -6.79
C THR A 258 -14.91 -18.89 -5.73
N LEU A 259 -15.28 -18.60 -4.47
CA LEU A 259 -14.33 -18.67 -3.36
C LEU A 259 -13.72 -20.07 -3.22
N HIS A 260 -14.49 -21.13 -3.47
CA HIS A 260 -13.99 -22.50 -3.56
C HIS A 260 -12.88 -22.68 -4.60
N THR A 261 -13.04 -22.13 -5.81
CA THR A 261 -12.01 -22.20 -6.85
C THR A 261 -10.77 -21.40 -6.46
N ILE A 262 -10.94 -20.25 -5.80
CA ILE A 262 -9.83 -19.47 -5.27
C ILE A 262 -9.08 -20.29 -4.20
N ALA A 263 -9.77 -20.81 -3.19
CA ALA A 263 -9.20 -21.68 -2.16
C ALA A 263 -8.46 -22.90 -2.74
N SER A 264 -9.01 -23.51 -3.81
CA SER A 264 -8.34 -24.59 -4.54
C SER A 264 -7.01 -24.12 -5.12
N GLY A 265 -6.95 -22.92 -5.70
CA GLY A 265 -5.72 -22.35 -6.24
C GLY A 265 -4.64 -22.11 -5.17
N PHE A 266 -5.01 -21.69 -3.96
CA PHE A 266 -4.08 -21.62 -2.83
C PHE A 266 -3.54 -22.99 -2.45
N LEU A 267 -4.42 -23.98 -2.32
CA LEU A 267 -4.07 -25.36 -1.95
C LEU A 267 -3.18 -26.06 -2.99
N GLU A 268 -3.32 -25.67 -4.26
CA GLU A 268 -2.52 -26.17 -5.38
C GLU A 268 -1.18 -25.41 -5.55
N SER A 269 -0.99 -24.30 -4.83
CA SER A 269 0.22 -23.49 -4.94
C SER A 269 1.46 -24.24 -4.47
N ALA A 270 2.62 -23.89 -5.05
CA ALA A 270 3.91 -24.42 -4.61
C ALA A 270 4.19 -24.10 -3.12
N GLU A 271 3.69 -22.96 -2.65
CA GLU A 271 3.86 -22.51 -1.26
C GLU A 271 3.10 -23.40 -0.28
N TYR A 272 1.83 -23.72 -0.59
CA TYR A 272 1.03 -24.60 0.27
C TYR A 272 1.50 -26.05 0.19
N THR A 273 1.73 -26.57 -1.01
CA THR A 273 2.14 -27.97 -1.21
C THR A 273 3.49 -28.30 -0.58
N ALA A 274 4.36 -27.31 -0.40
CA ALA A 274 5.63 -27.49 0.32
C ALA A 274 5.48 -27.77 1.82
N LYS A 275 4.31 -27.51 2.42
CA LYS A 275 4.05 -27.75 3.85
C LYS A 275 3.85 -29.23 4.20
N ASP A 276 3.47 -30.06 3.21
CA ASP A 276 3.24 -31.51 3.35
C ASP A 276 2.37 -31.92 4.55
N GLN A 277 1.27 -31.20 4.76
CA GLN A 277 0.40 -31.36 5.94
C GLN A 277 -0.64 -32.48 5.76
N ASP A 278 -0.87 -33.25 6.82
CA ASP A 278 -2.02 -34.15 6.93
C ASP A 278 -3.34 -33.38 7.22
N ASN A 279 -4.46 -34.09 7.34
CA ASN A 279 -5.77 -33.44 7.54
C ASN A 279 -5.91 -32.81 8.94
N ALA A 280 -5.27 -33.38 9.96
CA ALA A 280 -5.32 -32.81 11.31
C ALA A 280 -4.48 -31.53 11.37
N GLU A 281 -3.27 -31.56 10.79
CA GLU A 281 -2.39 -30.40 10.66
C GLU A 281 -3.03 -29.29 9.81
N PHE A 282 -3.75 -29.66 8.74
CA PHE A 282 -4.51 -28.72 7.94
C PHE A 282 -5.61 -28.01 8.75
N VAL A 283 -6.44 -28.76 9.48
CA VAL A 283 -7.51 -28.17 10.31
C VAL A 283 -6.93 -27.29 11.40
N ASP A 284 -5.88 -27.74 12.10
CA ASP A 284 -5.24 -26.94 13.14
C ASP A 284 -4.62 -25.65 12.58
N ALA A 285 -4.01 -25.71 11.39
CA ALA A 285 -3.49 -24.54 10.70
C ALA A 285 -4.58 -23.53 10.31
N LEU A 286 -5.77 -23.99 9.91
CA LEU A 286 -6.90 -23.09 9.64
C LEU A 286 -7.34 -22.34 10.91
N TYR A 287 -7.47 -23.05 12.03
CA TYR A 287 -7.83 -22.42 13.31
C TYR A 287 -6.76 -21.45 13.80
N ALA A 288 -5.49 -21.86 13.77
CA ALA A 288 -4.39 -21.03 14.21
C ALA A 288 -4.20 -19.81 13.30
N GLY A 289 -4.25 -20.03 11.98
CA GLY A 289 -4.06 -19.01 10.97
C GLY A 289 -5.20 -18.00 10.94
N LEU A 290 -6.46 -18.44 11.07
CA LEU A 290 -7.61 -17.55 10.94
C LEU A 290 -8.13 -17.00 12.27
N PHE A 291 -8.03 -17.74 13.37
CA PHE A 291 -8.63 -17.36 14.66
C PHE A 291 -7.61 -17.22 15.79
N GLY A 292 -6.33 -17.48 15.53
CA GLY A 292 -5.25 -17.25 16.50
C GLY A 292 -5.30 -18.21 17.68
N ARG A 293 -6.07 -19.30 17.55
CA ARG A 293 -6.27 -20.32 18.58
C ARG A 293 -6.15 -21.71 17.96
N PRO A 294 -5.75 -22.72 18.73
CA PRO A 294 -5.86 -24.11 18.29
C PRO A 294 -7.34 -24.53 18.16
N ALA A 295 -7.59 -25.55 17.34
CA ALA A 295 -8.90 -26.17 17.27
C ALA A 295 -9.30 -26.76 18.64
N ASP A 296 -10.54 -26.53 19.07
CA ASP A 296 -11.10 -27.32 20.19
C ASP A 296 -11.43 -28.74 19.70
N ALA A 297 -11.53 -29.69 20.64
CA ALA A 297 -11.72 -31.10 20.29
C ALA A 297 -12.98 -31.35 19.45
N ALA A 298 -14.09 -30.66 19.74
CA ALA A 298 -15.33 -30.87 19.00
C ALA A 298 -15.27 -30.26 17.59
N GLY A 299 -14.63 -29.09 17.45
CA GLY A 299 -14.37 -28.45 16.17
C GLY A 299 -13.45 -29.30 15.29
N ALA A 300 -12.33 -29.78 15.86
CA ALA A 300 -11.39 -30.65 15.16
C ALA A 300 -12.08 -31.93 14.66
N ASP A 301 -12.79 -32.64 15.54
CA ASP A 301 -13.51 -33.87 15.20
C ASP A 301 -14.54 -33.60 14.08
N TYR A 302 -15.31 -32.51 14.16
CA TYR A 302 -16.28 -32.16 13.12
C TYR A 302 -15.65 -31.98 11.74
N TRP A 303 -14.56 -31.22 11.63
CA TRP A 303 -13.92 -30.98 10.33
C TRP A 303 -13.20 -32.21 9.79
N LEU A 304 -12.59 -33.01 10.67
CA LEU A 304 -11.99 -34.28 10.30
C LEU A 304 -13.04 -35.26 9.77
N ASP A 305 -14.18 -35.41 10.44
CA ASP A 305 -15.30 -36.23 9.98
C ASP A 305 -15.78 -35.78 8.58
N ARG A 306 -15.85 -34.46 8.32
CA ARG A 306 -16.21 -33.95 6.98
C ARG A 306 -15.19 -34.32 5.91
N LEU A 307 -13.91 -34.24 6.22
CA LEU A 307 -12.85 -34.65 5.30
C LEU A 307 -12.88 -36.17 5.06
N GLU A 308 -13.17 -36.98 6.09
CA GLU A 308 -13.35 -38.43 5.96
C GLU A 308 -14.59 -38.80 5.12
N ASP A 309 -15.68 -38.06 5.27
CA ASP A 309 -16.92 -38.22 4.49
C ASP A 309 -16.80 -37.73 3.03
N GLY A 310 -15.64 -37.21 2.64
CA GLY A 310 -15.31 -36.88 1.25
C GLY A 310 -15.42 -35.40 0.89
N ALA A 311 -15.57 -34.49 1.87
CA ALA A 311 -15.37 -33.07 1.62
C ALA A 311 -13.91 -32.82 1.21
N SER A 312 -13.70 -31.90 0.26
CA SER A 312 -12.35 -31.49 -0.12
C SER A 312 -11.78 -30.49 0.90
N ARG A 313 -10.44 -30.34 0.91
CA ARG A 313 -9.80 -29.27 1.68
C ARG A 313 -10.25 -27.88 1.22
N ALA A 314 -10.59 -27.72 -0.07
CA ALA A 314 -11.13 -26.47 -0.59
C ALA A 314 -12.52 -26.16 -0.02
N ASP A 315 -13.38 -27.16 0.14
CA ASP A 315 -14.69 -27.00 0.80
C ASP A 315 -14.51 -26.51 2.25
N VAL A 316 -13.59 -27.13 3.00
CA VAL A 316 -13.31 -26.75 4.40
C VAL A 316 -12.72 -25.34 4.48
N ALA A 317 -11.68 -25.03 3.69
CA ALA A 317 -11.06 -23.71 3.69
C ALA A 317 -12.05 -22.60 3.30
N THR A 318 -12.95 -22.87 2.35
CA THR A 318 -14.03 -21.95 1.96
C THR A 318 -14.96 -21.68 3.14
N ALA A 319 -15.38 -22.73 3.85
CA ALA A 319 -16.28 -22.58 4.99
C ALA A 319 -15.65 -21.76 6.14
N PHE A 320 -14.34 -21.91 6.37
CA PHE A 320 -13.62 -21.07 7.34
C PHE A 320 -13.57 -19.60 6.90
N ALA A 321 -13.22 -19.34 5.64
CA ALA A 321 -13.13 -17.98 5.11
C ALA A 321 -14.50 -17.27 5.03
N GLU A 322 -15.59 -18.00 4.80
CA GLU A 322 -16.95 -17.47 4.89
C GLU A 322 -17.34 -17.16 6.34
N ALA A 323 -17.02 -18.06 7.27
CA ALA A 323 -17.31 -17.87 8.70
C ALA A 323 -16.59 -16.66 9.30
N SER A 324 -15.39 -16.32 8.81
CA SER A 324 -14.65 -15.15 9.27
C SER A 324 -15.22 -13.82 8.77
N VAL A 325 -15.99 -13.79 7.68
CA VAL A 325 -16.56 -12.53 7.18
C VAL A 325 -18.00 -12.29 7.60
N ASP A 326 -18.78 -13.34 7.87
CA ASP A 326 -20.16 -13.24 8.39
C ASP A 326 -20.23 -12.86 9.89
N GLY A 327 -19.07 -12.64 10.54
CA GLY A 327 -18.99 -12.27 11.96
C GLY A 327 -19.52 -13.34 12.92
N ALA A 328 -19.63 -14.59 12.44
CA ALA A 328 -20.03 -15.74 13.24
C ALA A 328 -18.96 -16.12 14.30
N GLU A 329 -17.70 -15.74 14.06
CA GLU A 329 -16.58 -15.78 15.00
C GLU A 329 -16.06 -14.35 15.23
N VAL A 330 -15.71 -14.01 16.48
CA VAL A 330 -15.45 -12.62 16.93
C VAL A 330 -13.95 -12.29 17.00
N GLU A 331 -13.07 -13.28 16.88
CA GLU A 331 -11.61 -13.12 16.96
C GLU A 331 -10.98 -13.73 15.71
N ILE A 332 -10.54 -12.87 14.78
CA ILE A 332 -9.86 -13.25 13.53
C ILE A 332 -8.45 -12.68 13.55
N VAL A 333 -7.48 -13.46 13.07
CA VAL A 333 -6.08 -13.04 12.92
C VAL A 333 -5.94 -12.22 11.65
N GLY A 334 -5.45 -11.00 11.80
CA GLY A 334 -5.39 -9.99 10.74
C GLY A 334 -6.69 -9.20 10.66
N THR A 335 -6.60 -7.88 10.79
CA THR A 335 -7.75 -6.99 10.58
C THR A 335 -7.99 -6.78 9.08
N VAL A 336 -8.95 -7.51 8.53
CA VAL A 336 -9.54 -7.15 7.24
C VAL A 336 -10.75 -6.26 7.46
N THR A 337 -10.68 -5.02 6.99
CA THR A 337 -11.78 -4.05 7.09
C THR A 337 -12.55 -4.01 5.78
N ILE A 338 -13.87 -4.23 5.83
CA ILE A 338 -14.72 -4.06 4.66
C ILE A 338 -15.09 -2.59 4.48
N ILE A 339 -14.74 -2.01 3.33
CA ILE A 339 -15.17 -0.68 2.89
C ILE A 339 -16.34 -0.86 1.92
N ASP A 340 -17.57 -0.66 2.41
CA ASP A 340 -18.76 -0.71 1.56
C ASP A 340 -18.91 0.62 0.77
N PRO A 341 -18.87 0.61 -0.58
CA PRO A 341 -19.02 1.81 -1.39
C PRO A 341 -20.47 2.32 -1.45
N THR A 342 -21.44 1.62 -0.87
CA THR A 342 -22.88 1.92 -0.98
C THR A 342 -23.49 2.64 0.23
N VAL A 343 -22.69 2.91 1.27
CA VAL A 343 -23.09 3.64 2.50
C VAL A 343 -22.56 5.06 2.52
#